data_AF-A0ABD3PUP4-F1
#
_entry.id   AF-A0ABD3PUP4-F1
#
_cell.length_a   1.000
_cell.length_b   1.000
_cell.length_c   1.000
_cell.angle_alpha   90.00
_cell.angle_beta   90.00
_cell.angle_gamma   90.00
#
_symmetry.space_group_name_H-M   'P 1'
#
loop_
_entity.id
_entity.type
_entity.pdbx_description
1 polymer ?
#
loop_
_entity_poly.entity_id
_entity_poly.type
_entity_poly.pdbx_seq_one_letter_code
_entity_poly.pdbx_strand_id
1 'polypeptide(L)'
;MSPLSIAAPRLTPAAKRLPHLVQRTKVVNRHSSSRSNIPSNPTNAKEMTKEEVYQKLEEANETMKAYYSFPPDKVIQLKKAKFNERHRDSSFYIQLGLASSLVCAFILTPFLGRKIAYDEDFREKYIPKWFDYTLNKPKNAWTKEELHEQVVLLQQQLHKRAINGEFTPEKLDEMRRTMHKKPEKEEYAHFAKLHPGVDDDEDLED
;
A
#
# COMPACT_ATOMS: atom_id res chain seq x y z
N MET A 1 31.90 11.43 -33.25
CA MET A 1 30.43 11.29 -33.41
C MET A 1 30.17 9.85 -33.82
N SER A 2 29.69 9.03 -32.89
CA SER A 2 29.53 7.58 -33.09
C SER A 2 28.05 7.28 -33.36
N PRO A 3 27.71 6.47 -34.38
CA PRO A 3 26.31 6.18 -34.68
C PRO A 3 25.72 5.18 -33.68
N LEU A 4 24.58 5.55 -33.09
CA LEU A 4 23.73 4.69 -32.27
C LEU A 4 23.15 3.57 -33.16
N SER A 5 23.56 2.34 -32.89
CA SER A 5 23.01 1.13 -33.50
C SER A 5 21.68 0.78 -32.80
N ILE A 6 20.57 0.95 -33.52
CA ILE A 6 19.22 0.58 -33.07
C ILE A 6 19.02 -0.89 -33.42
N ALA A 7 19.09 -1.77 -32.41
CA ALA A 7 18.80 -3.18 -32.55
C ALA A 7 17.27 -3.40 -32.63
N ALA A 8 16.80 -4.00 -33.72
CA ALA A 8 15.40 -4.31 -33.94
C ALA A 8 14.92 -5.49 -33.06
N PRO A 9 13.65 -5.48 -32.59
CA PRO A 9 13.11 -6.54 -31.75
C PRO A 9 12.86 -7.84 -32.54
N ARG A 10 13.32 -8.95 -31.96
CA ARG A 10 13.11 -10.33 -32.43
C ARG A 10 11.61 -10.68 -32.44
N LEU A 11 11.06 -10.93 -33.62
CA LEU A 11 9.74 -11.55 -33.81
C LEU A 11 9.81 -13.02 -33.39
N THR A 12 9.06 -13.40 -32.35
CA THR A 12 8.86 -14.79 -31.94
C THR A 12 7.90 -15.50 -32.89
N PRO A 13 8.17 -16.76 -33.30
CA PRO A 13 7.31 -17.48 -34.23
C PRO A 13 5.98 -17.92 -33.58
N ALA A 14 4.92 -17.76 -34.36
CA ALA A 14 3.55 -18.10 -34.02
C ALA A 14 3.40 -19.60 -33.66
N ALA A 15 2.94 -19.87 -32.44
CA ALA A 15 2.61 -21.20 -31.98
C ALA A 15 1.40 -21.76 -32.74
N LYS A 16 1.66 -22.85 -33.47
CA LYS A 16 0.70 -23.64 -34.25
C LYS A 16 -0.36 -24.25 -33.33
N ARG A 17 -1.57 -23.69 -33.32
CA ARG A 17 -2.73 -24.25 -32.61
C ARG A 17 -3.24 -25.49 -33.34
N LEU A 18 -3.17 -26.65 -32.69
CA LEU A 18 -3.88 -27.86 -33.10
C LEU A 18 -5.35 -27.78 -32.64
N PRO A 19 -6.33 -28.17 -33.47
CA PRO A 19 -7.73 -28.26 -33.07
C PRO A 19 -7.94 -29.55 -32.26
N HIS A 20 -7.99 -29.43 -30.93
CA HIS A 20 -8.45 -30.53 -30.10
C HIS A 20 -9.98 -30.59 -30.19
N LEU A 21 -10.48 -31.57 -30.93
CA LEU A 21 -11.89 -31.96 -30.96
C LEU A 21 -12.29 -32.44 -29.56
N VAL A 22 -12.84 -31.55 -28.74
CA VAL A 22 -13.38 -31.88 -27.42
C VAL A 22 -14.78 -32.45 -27.63
N GLN A 23 -14.88 -33.78 -27.64
CA GLN A 23 -16.16 -34.46 -27.48
C GLN A 23 -16.69 -34.15 -26.08
N ARG A 24 -17.72 -33.32 -26.06
CA ARG A 24 -18.35 -32.77 -24.86
C ARG A 24 -19.29 -33.83 -24.27
N THR A 25 -18.75 -34.78 -23.51
CA THR A 25 -19.58 -35.65 -22.67
C THR A 25 -20.21 -34.78 -21.57
N LYS A 26 -21.54 -34.59 -21.63
CA LYS A 26 -22.33 -33.95 -20.58
C LYS A 26 -22.18 -34.75 -19.29
N VAL A 27 -21.24 -34.35 -18.42
CA VAL A 27 -21.20 -34.83 -17.03
C VAL A 27 -22.26 -34.05 -16.27
N VAL A 28 -23.39 -34.71 -16.03
CA VAL A 28 -24.47 -34.22 -15.17
C VAL A 28 -23.91 -34.12 -13.75
N ASN A 29 -23.64 -32.90 -13.30
CA ASN A 29 -23.13 -32.61 -11.97
C ASN A 29 -24.29 -32.69 -10.95
N ARG A 30 -24.64 -33.91 -10.51
CA ARG A 30 -25.50 -34.11 -9.33
C ARG A 30 -24.64 -33.91 -8.09
N HIS A 31 -24.55 -32.68 -7.60
CA HIS A 31 -24.18 -32.44 -6.20
C HIS A 31 -25.36 -32.81 -5.31
N SER A 32 -25.54 -34.12 -5.08
CA SER A 32 -26.28 -34.62 -3.94
C SER A 32 -25.31 -34.61 -2.75
N SER A 33 -25.50 -33.65 -1.85
CA SER A 33 -25.00 -33.66 -0.49
C SER A 33 -25.42 -34.98 0.17
N SER A 34 -24.54 -35.97 0.08
CA SER A 34 -24.73 -37.26 0.75
C SER A 34 -24.47 -37.05 2.22
N ARG A 35 -25.52 -36.63 2.94
CA ARG A 35 -25.68 -36.96 4.35
C ARG A 35 -25.40 -38.45 4.48
N SER A 36 -24.43 -38.81 5.30
CA SER A 36 -24.09 -40.19 5.62
C SER A 36 -25.24 -40.84 6.39
N ASN A 37 -26.30 -41.22 5.68
CA ASN A 37 -27.18 -42.29 6.11
C ASN A 37 -26.39 -43.56 5.92
N ILE A 38 -25.69 -43.98 6.97
CA ILE A 38 -25.25 -45.37 7.11
C ILE A 38 -26.56 -46.16 7.18
N PRO A 39 -26.93 -46.95 6.14
CA PRO A 39 -28.08 -47.82 6.26
C PRO A 39 -27.68 -48.94 7.21
N SER A 40 -28.09 -48.82 8.47
CA SER A 40 -28.10 -49.95 9.38
C SER A 40 -29.03 -51.02 8.80
N ASN A 41 -28.43 -52.16 8.46
CA ASN A 41 -29.07 -53.47 8.28
C ASN A 41 -29.73 -53.76 6.91
N PRO A 42 -29.11 -54.60 6.05
CA PRO A 42 -29.76 -55.15 4.86
C PRO A 42 -30.56 -56.41 5.24
N THR A 43 -31.81 -56.26 5.69
CA THR A 43 -32.69 -57.41 6.01
C THR A 43 -33.57 -57.90 4.86
N ASN A 44 -33.23 -57.59 3.61
CA ASN A 44 -33.85 -58.24 2.46
C ASN A 44 -32.79 -58.58 1.41
N ALA A 45 -31.97 -59.59 1.73
CA ALA A 45 -31.14 -60.28 0.76
C ALA A 45 -32.07 -61.07 -0.17
N LYS A 46 -32.50 -60.46 -1.28
CA LYS A 46 -32.87 -61.25 -2.45
C LYS A 46 -31.64 -62.09 -2.80
N GLU A 47 -31.79 -63.42 -2.78
CA GLU A 47 -30.75 -64.33 -3.23
C GLU A 47 -30.47 -64.01 -4.70
N MET A 48 -29.41 -63.26 -4.95
CA MET A 48 -28.93 -62.98 -6.30
C MET A 48 -28.42 -64.29 -6.89
N THR A 49 -28.79 -64.55 -8.14
CA THR A 49 -28.23 -65.68 -8.87
C THR A 49 -26.72 -65.48 -8.99
N LYS A 50 -25.97 -66.58 -9.06
CA LYS A 50 -24.50 -66.53 -9.13
C LYS A 50 -24.01 -65.61 -10.25
N GLU A 51 -24.74 -65.57 -11.37
CA GLU A 51 -24.44 -64.72 -12.53
C GLU A 51 -24.55 -63.22 -12.23
N GLU A 52 -25.57 -62.79 -11.50
CA GLU A 52 -25.74 -61.39 -11.07
C GLU A 52 -24.63 -60.95 -10.11
N VAL A 53 -24.15 -61.88 -9.27
CA VAL A 53 -23.02 -61.61 -8.36
C VAL A 53 -21.74 -61.37 -9.15
N TYR A 54 -21.48 -62.18 -10.20
CA TYR A 54 -20.31 -61.99 -11.06
C TYR A 54 -20.37 -60.66 -11.83
N GLN A 55 -21.52 -60.30 -12.38
CA GLN A 55 -21.69 -59.01 -13.09
C GLN A 55 -21.44 -57.83 -12.17
N LYS A 56 -21.99 -57.84 -10.94
CA LYS A 56 -21.74 -56.77 -9.96
C LYS A 56 -20.28 -56.71 -9.52
N LEU A 57 -19.60 -57.85 -9.44
CA LEU A 57 -18.19 -57.90 -9.10
C LEU A 57 -17.33 -57.31 -10.23
N GLU A 58 -17.70 -57.55 -11.49
CA GLU A 58 -17.03 -56.99 -12.65
C GLU A 58 -17.24 -55.46 -12.73
N GLU A 59 -18.46 -54.97 -12.54
CA GLU A 59 -18.75 -53.53 -12.46
C GLU A 59 -17.99 -52.85 -11.30
N ALA A 60 -17.90 -53.48 -10.14
CA ALA A 60 -17.13 -52.98 -9.00
C ALA A 60 -15.63 -52.92 -9.31
N ASN A 61 -15.10 -53.92 -10.02
CA ASN A 61 -13.69 -53.94 -10.43
C ASN A 61 -13.38 -52.90 -11.51
N GLU A 62 -14.28 -52.71 -12.48
CA GLU A 62 -14.14 -51.67 -13.51
C GLU A 62 -14.17 -50.25 -12.91
N THR A 63 -15.10 -50.01 -11.98
CA THR A 63 -15.18 -48.72 -11.27
C THR A 63 -13.94 -48.45 -10.42
N MET A 64 -13.40 -49.46 -9.72
CA MET A 64 -12.11 -49.32 -9.04
C MET A 64 -10.96 -49.03 -10.02
N LYS A 65 -10.90 -49.74 -11.14
CA LYS A 65 -9.85 -49.53 -12.15
C LYS A 65 -9.92 -48.11 -12.75
N ALA A 66 -11.12 -47.56 -12.91
CA ALA A 66 -11.31 -46.17 -13.31
C ALA A 66 -10.80 -45.16 -12.25
N TYR A 67 -10.85 -45.48 -10.96
CA TYR A 67 -10.27 -44.65 -9.90
C TYR A 67 -8.74 -44.63 -9.92
N TYR A 68 -8.10 -45.76 -10.22
CA TYR A 68 -6.63 -45.88 -10.22
C TYR A 68 -5.98 -45.55 -11.57
N SER A 69 -6.74 -45.44 -12.66
CA SER A 69 -6.21 -45.21 -14.01
C SER A 69 -5.90 -43.75 -14.32
N PHE A 70 -6.38 -42.79 -13.51
CA PHE A 70 -6.04 -41.38 -13.70
C PHE A 70 -4.77 -41.04 -12.91
N PRO A 71 -3.63 -40.75 -13.58
CA PRO A 71 -2.45 -40.30 -12.88
C PRO A 71 -2.79 -38.99 -12.12
N PRO A 72 -2.38 -38.88 -10.85
CA PRO A 72 -2.78 -37.78 -9.97
C PRO A 72 -2.45 -36.41 -10.58
N ASP A 73 -1.38 -36.32 -11.36
CA ASP A 73 -0.94 -35.11 -12.04
C ASP A 73 -1.99 -34.55 -12.99
N LYS A 74 -2.70 -35.40 -13.74
CA LYS A 74 -3.74 -34.94 -14.68
C LYS A 74 -4.95 -34.39 -13.94
N VAL A 75 -5.31 -34.98 -12.81
CA VAL A 75 -6.42 -34.50 -11.97
C VAL A 75 -6.06 -33.16 -11.32
N ILE A 76 -4.83 -33.01 -10.84
CA ILE A 76 -4.32 -31.75 -10.28
C ILE A 76 -4.31 -30.66 -11.36
N GLN A 77 -3.85 -30.96 -12.56
CA GLN A 77 -3.87 -30.00 -13.68
C GLN A 77 -5.29 -29.59 -14.08
N LEU A 78 -6.23 -30.53 -14.15
CA LEU A 78 -7.64 -30.22 -14.44
C LEU A 78 -8.30 -29.37 -13.35
N LYS A 79 -7.99 -29.64 -12.06
CA LYS A 79 -8.47 -28.81 -10.95
C LYS A 79 -7.86 -27.41 -11.00
N LYS A 80 -6.56 -27.28 -11.26
CA LYS A 80 -5.89 -25.98 -11.44
C LYS A 80 -6.45 -25.20 -12.63
N ALA A 81 -6.71 -25.85 -13.76
CA ALA A 81 -7.33 -25.21 -14.92
C ALA A 81 -8.74 -24.68 -14.61
N LYS A 82 -9.59 -25.50 -14.01
CA LYS A 82 -10.96 -25.08 -13.60
C LYS A 82 -10.95 -23.99 -12.52
N PHE A 83 -10.00 -24.04 -11.59
CA PHE A 83 -9.83 -22.99 -10.59
C PHE A 83 -9.40 -21.67 -11.23
N ASN A 84 -8.43 -21.72 -12.14
CA ASN A 84 -7.96 -20.55 -12.85
C ASN A 84 -9.07 -19.93 -13.73
N GLU A 85 -9.87 -20.73 -14.43
CA GLU A 85 -11.03 -20.24 -15.19
C GLU A 85 -12.04 -19.48 -14.32
N ARG A 86 -12.28 -19.92 -13.08
CA ARG A 86 -13.20 -19.22 -12.16
C ARG A 86 -12.60 -17.94 -11.59
N HIS A 87 -11.29 -17.89 -11.39
CA HIS A 87 -10.63 -16.77 -10.71
C HIS A 87 -10.00 -15.74 -11.65
N ARG A 88 -9.84 -16.07 -12.94
CA ARG A 88 -9.30 -15.16 -13.95
C ARG A 88 -10.12 -13.89 -14.08
N ASP A 89 -11.44 -14.00 -14.03
CA ASP A 89 -12.33 -12.84 -14.12
C ASP A 89 -12.35 -12.04 -12.81
N SER A 90 -12.24 -12.71 -11.66
CA SER A 90 -12.19 -12.05 -10.36
C SER A 90 -10.97 -11.14 -10.21
N SER A 91 -9.79 -11.59 -10.65
CA SER A 91 -8.59 -10.73 -10.64
C SER A 91 -8.75 -9.49 -11.52
N PHE A 92 -9.44 -9.60 -12.65
CA PHE A 92 -9.68 -8.47 -13.55
C PHE A 92 -10.59 -7.42 -12.91
N TYR A 93 -11.69 -7.83 -12.27
CA TYR A 93 -12.60 -6.88 -11.59
C TYR A 93 -11.94 -6.17 -10.41
N ILE A 94 -11.08 -6.86 -9.66
CA ILE A 94 -10.33 -6.24 -8.57
C ILE A 94 -9.36 -5.19 -9.12
N GLN A 95 -8.61 -5.52 -10.18
CA GLN A 95 -7.71 -4.58 -10.83
C GLN A 95 -8.46 -3.39 -11.43
N LEU A 96 -9.60 -3.63 -12.06
CA LEU A 96 -10.44 -2.58 -12.63
C LEU A 96 -11.03 -1.68 -11.54
N GLY A 97 -11.47 -2.25 -10.42
CA GLY A 97 -11.96 -1.51 -9.26
C GLY A 97 -10.88 -0.66 -8.60
N LEU A 98 -9.66 -1.19 -8.49
CA LEU A 98 -8.53 -0.45 -7.94
C LEU A 98 -8.12 0.69 -8.89
N ALA A 99 -8.02 0.43 -10.19
CA ALA A 99 -7.72 1.44 -11.18
C ALA A 99 -8.80 2.55 -11.23
N SER A 100 -10.08 2.19 -11.20
CA SER A 100 -11.17 3.16 -11.21
C SER A 100 -11.16 4.03 -9.94
N SER A 101 -10.91 3.43 -8.77
CA SER A 101 -10.82 4.17 -7.51
C SER A 101 -9.68 5.21 -7.52
N LEU A 102 -8.52 4.86 -8.08
CA LEU A 102 -7.38 5.78 -8.22
C LEU A 102 -7.68 6.92 -9.19
N VAL A 103 -8.36 6.64 -10.31
CA VAL A 103 -8.77 7.67 -11.27
C VAL A 103 -9.80 8.61 -10.65
N CYS A 104 -10.79 8.08 -9.93
CA CYS A 104 -11.76 8.90 -9.20
C CYS A 104 -11.08 9.77 -8.14
N ALA A 105 -10.14 9.20 -7.36
CA ALA A 105 -9.37 9.97 -6.38
C ALA A 105 -8.54 11.08 -7.05
N PHE A 106 -7.87 10.78 -8.17
CA PHE A 106 -7.06 11.75 -8.91
C PHE A 106 -7.91 12.91 -9.45
N ILE A 107 -9.11 12.62 -9.96
CA ILE A 107 -10.04 13.67 -10.45
C ILE A 107 -10.57 14.52 -9.29
N LEU A 108 -10.87 13.91 -8.13
CA LEU A 108 -11.40 14.63 -6.97
C LEU A 108 -10.33 15.45 -6.22
N THR A 109 -9.07 15.00 -6.23
CA THR A 109 -7.95 15.64 -5.53
C THR A 109 -7.80 17.14 -5.81
N PRO A 110 -7.80 17.65 -7.05
CA PRO A 110 -7.68 19.09 -7.30
C PRO A 110 -8.88 19.89 -6.78
N PHE A 111 -10.09 19.32 -6.77
CA PHE A 111 -11.27 19.98 -6.22
C PHE A 111 -11.21 20.07 -4.69
N LEU A 112 -10.81 18.97 -4.04
CA LEU A 112 -10.58 18.96 -2.59
C LEU A 112 -9.45 19.92 -2.22
N GLY A 113 -8.33 19.90 -2.95
CA GLY A 113 -7.21 20.82 -2.71
C GLY A 113 -7.61 22.29 -2.84
N ARG A 114 -8.40 22.63 -3.87
CA ARG A 114 -8.95 23.98 -4.04
C ARG A 114 -9.87 24.35 -2.87
N LYS A 115 -10.74 23.44 -2.43
CA LYS A 115 -11.60 23.69 -1.27
C LYS A 115 -10.82 23.88 0.02
N ILE A 116 -9.82 23.04 0.29
CA ILE A 116 -8.95 23.13 1.47
C ILE A 116 -8.16 24.46 1.48
N ALA A 117 -7.76 24.98 0.32
CA ALA A 117 -6.96 26.20 0.23
C ALA A 117 -7.76 27.51 0.41
N TYR A 118 -9.04 27.53 0.02
CA TYR A 118 -9.84 28.76 -0.01
C TYR A 118 -10.96 28.81 1.04
N ASP A 119 -11.40 27.68 1.58
CA ASP A 119 -12.58 27.56 2.45
C ASP A 119 -12.12 27.31 3.89
N GLU A 120 -11.98 28.39 4.66
CA GLU A 120 -11.51 28.36 6.07
C GLU A 120 -12.48 27.57 6.96
N ASP A 121 -13.79 27.70 6.75
CA ASP A 121 -14.81 26.97 7.51
C ASP A 121 -14.75 25.45 7.27
N PHE A 122 -14.53 25.05 6.01
CA PHE A 122 -14.35 23.64 5.67
C PHE A 122 -13.11 23.06 6.34
N ARG A 123 -12.05 23.86 6.39
CA ARG A 123 -10.78 23.47 7.00
C ARG A 123 -10.91 23.23 8.49
N GLU A 124 -11.49 24.18 9.21
CA GLU A 124 -11.67 24.06 10.67
C GLU A 124 -12.59 22.90 11.05
N LYS A 125 -13.61 22.61 10.23
CA LYS A 125 -14.59 21.56 10.51
C LYS A 125 -14.10 20.14 10.23
N TYR A 126 -13.33 19.94 9.15
CA TYR A 126 -13.01 18.61 8.65
C TYR A 126 -11.52 18.27 8.72
N ILE A 127 -10.61 19.23 8.81
CA ILE A 127 -9.17 18.98 8.87
C ILE A 127 -8.72 18.96 10.33
N PRO A 128 -8.19 17.82 10.82
CA PRO A 128 -7.60 17.76 12.15
C PRO A 128 -6.41 18.72 12.27
N LYS A 129 -6.28 19.38 13.42
CA LYS A 129 -5.22 20.37 13.69
C LYS A 129 -3.80 19.86 13.45
N TRP A 130 -3.55 18.56 13.59
CA TRP A 130 -2.23 17.94 13.36
C TRP A 130 -1.88 17.79 11.87
N PHE A 131 -2.87 17.86 10.97
CA PHE A 131 -2.68 17.79 9.53
C PHE A 131 -2.69 19.18 8.88
N ASP A 132 -2.94 20.22 9.68
CA ASP A 132 -2.99 21.59 9.24
C ASP A 132 -1.58 22.20 9.20
N TYR A 133 -0.90 22.06 8.07
CA TYR A 133 0.42 22.65 7.83
C TYR A 133 0.37 24.06 7.27
N THR A 134 -0.80 24.73 7.17
CA THR A 134 -0.71 26.14 6.80
C THR A 134 -0.19 26.93 7.97
N LEU A 135 0.98 27.51 7.75
CA LEU A 135 1.41 28.69 8.46
C LEU A 135 0.27 29.71 8.40
N ASN A 136 -0.34 29.98 9.55
CA ASN A 136 -1.20 31.14 9.70
C ASN A 136 -0.39 32.32 9.17
N LYS A 137 -0.86 32.92 8.07
CA LYS A 137 -0.22 34.13 7.57
C LYS A 137 -0.22 35.11 8.74
N PRO A 138 0.94 35.64 9.16
CA PRO A 138 0.96 36.61 10.24
C PRO A 138 -0.04 37.70 9.89
N LYS A 139 -0.93 38.05 10.82
CA LYS A 139 -2.00 39.04 10.61
C LYS A 139 -1.47 40.36 10.04
N ASN A 140 -0.19 40.64 10.32
CA ASN A 140 0.59 41.68 9.69
C ASN A 140 1.77 41.02 8.96
N ALA A 141 1.55 40.60 7.72
CA ALA A 141 2.67 40.32 6.84
C ALA A 141 3.35 41.68 6.60
N TRP A 142 4.52 41.90 7.23
CA TRP A 142 5.22 43.18 7.07
C TRP A 142 5.31 43.51 5.60
N THR A 143 4.91 44.74 5.27
CA THR A 143 5.16 45.23 3.93
C THR A 143 6.67 45.26 3.71
N LYS A 144 7.10 45.13 2.46
CA LYS A 144 8.54 45.22 2.12
C LYS A 144 9.17 46.52 2.67
N GLU A 145 8.37 47.57 2.75
CA GLU A 145 8.75 48.89 3.26
C GLU A 145 8.95 48.86 4.79
N GLU A 146 8.00 48.31 5.54
CA GLU A 146 8.12 48.15 7.00
C GLU A 146 9.32 47.28 7.40
N LEU A 147 9.55 46.18 6.67
CA LEU A 147 10.71 45.33 6.88
C LEU A 147 12.02 46.10 6.64
N HIS A 148 12.07 46.89 5.56
CA HIS A 148 13.25 47.68 5.23
C HIS A 148 13.53 48.74 6.30
N GLU A 149 12.49 49.43 6.77
CA GLU A 149 12.59 50.44 7.83
C GLU A 149 13.14 49.84 9.14
N GLN A 150 12.68 48.64 9.51
CA GLN A 150 13.22 47.94 10.67
C GLN A 150 14.67 47.51 10.50
N VAL A 151 15.07 47.04 9.31
CA VAL A 151 16.48 46.68 9.04
C VAL A 151 17.37 47.92 9.16
N VAL A 152 16.93 49.07 8.65
CA VAL A 152 17.64 50.34 8.77
C VAL A 152 17.74 50.78 10.24
N LEU A 153 16.65 50.69 11.00
CA LEU A 153 16.65 50.99 12.43
C LEU A 153 17.63 50.09 13.21
N LEU A 154 17.65 48.79 12.93
CA LEU A 154 18.59 47.83 13.51
C LEU A 154 20.04 48.19 13.19
N GLN A 155 20.33 48.54 11.92
CA GLN A 155 21.66 48.96 11.50
C GLN A 155 22.10 50.24 12.22
N GLN A 156 21.21 51.21 12.36
CA GLN A 156 21.49 52.44 13.11
C GLN A 156 21.73 52.17 14.60
N GLN A 157 20.96 51.27 15.21
CA GLN A 157 21.16 50.88 16.61
C GLN A 157 22.50 50.17 16.80
N LEU A 158 22.85 49.22 15.93
CA LEU A 158 24.15 48.54 15.95
C LEU A 158 25.30 49.55 15.78
N HIS A 159 25.16 50.50 14.86
CA HIS A 159 26.17 51.54 14.65
C HIS A 159 26.34 52.43 15.89
N LYS A 160 25.24 52.87 16.53
CA LYS A 160 25.30 53.64 17.79
C LYS A 160 25.95 52.84 18.92
N ARG A 161 25.63 51.55 19.05
CA ARG A 161 26.24 50.64 20.04
C ARG A 161 27.75 50.47 19.79
N ALA A 162 28.16 50.41 18.53
CA ALA A 162 29.57 50.34 18.15
C ALA A 162 30.32 51.60 18.57
N ILE A 163 29.77 52.79 18.30
CA ILE A 163 30.36 54.06 18.73
C ILE A 163 30.45 54.14 20.27
N ASN A 164 29.43 53.62 20.98
CA ASN A 164 29.41 53.55 22.43
C ASN A 164 30.39 52.51 23.02
N GLY A 165 31.14 51.78 22.19
CA GLY A 165 32.11 50.78 22.66
C GLY A 165 31.48 49.51 23.25
N GLU A 166 30.22 49.20 22.90
CA GLU A 166 29.60 47.93 23.30
C GLU A 166 30.27 46.71 22.64
N PHE A 167 30.98 46.90 21.52
CA PHE A 167 31.76 45.84 20.83
C PHE A 167 33.23 45.78 21.25
N THR A 168 33.56 46.23 22.46
CA THR A 168 34.88 45.96 23.05
C THR A 168 35.05 44.47 23.34
N PRO A 169 36.27 43.91 23.23
CA PRO A 169 36.49 42.47 23.42
C PRO A 169 36.04 41.99 24.81
N GLU A 170 36.19 42.83 25.84
CA GLU A 170 35.75 42.52 27.21
C GLU A 170 34.22 42.35 27.31
N LYS A 171 33.44 43.27 26.72
CA LYS A 171 31.97 43.19 26.72
C LYS A 171 31.44 42.09 25.80
N LEU A 172 32.12 41.82 24.70
CA LEU A 172 31.77 40.69 23.82
C LEU A 172 31.96 39.34 24.52
N ASP A 173 33.01 39.19 25.32
CA ASP A 173 33.21 38.00 26.16
C ASP A 173 32.15 37.88 27.25
N GLU A 174 31.72 38.98 27.86
CA GLU A 174 30.61 39.00 28.81
C GLU A 174 29.26 38.63 28.15
N MET A 175 29.00 39.15 26.93
CA MET A 175 27.82 38.78 26.13
C MET A 175 27.82 37.30 25.71
N ARG A 176 28.98 36.74 25.35
CA ARG A 176 29.11 35.30 25.08
C ARG A 176 28.79 34.46 26.31
N ARG A 177 29.34 34.85 27.48
CA ARG A 177 29.10 34.15 28.75
C ARG A 177 27.63 34.19 29.18
N THR A 178 26.94 35.29 28.89
CA THR A 178 25.51 35.45 29.20
C THR A 178 24.59 34.75 28.20
N MET A 179 24.91 34.74 26.90
CA MET A 179 24.14 33.97 25.89
C MET A 179 24.26 32.45 26.07
N HIS A 180 25.41 31.95 26.52
CA HIS A 180 25.60 30.53 26.81
C HIS A 180 25.07 30.10 28.19
N LYS A 181 24.57 31.03 29.01
CA LYS A 181 23.93 30.69 30.28
C LYS A 181 22.58 30.05 29.95
N LYS A 182 22.44 28.75 30.25
CA LYS A 182 21.18 28.00 30.07
C LYS A 182 20.02 28.84 30.64
N PRO A 183 18.90 28.99 29.91
CA PRO A 183 17.75 29.67 30.47
C PRO A 183 17.31 28.94 31.75
N GLU A 184 17.23 29.66 32.87
CA GLU A 184 16.83 29.09 34.17
C GLU A 184 15.36 28.64 34.19
N LYS A 185 14.58 29.01 33.18
CA LYS A 185 13.18 28.64 33.02
C LYS A 185 13.05 27.42 32.11
N GLU A 186 12.50 26.33 32.64
CA GLU A 186 12.29 25.04 31.95
C GLU A 186 11.49 25.17 30.65
N GLU A 187 10.57 26.14 30.56
CA GLU A 187 9.75 26.39 29.36
C GLU A 187 10.54 26.77 28.10
N TYR A 188 11.76 27.29 28.26
CA TYR A 188 12.66 27.66 27.15
C TYR A 188 13.77 26.63 26.90
N ALA A 189 13.87 25.58 27.74
CA ALA A 189 14.84 24.50 27.57
C ALA A 189 14.59 23.68 26.30
N HIS A 190 13.35 23.69 25.78
CA HIS A 190 12.96 22.98 24.56
C HIS A 190 13.68 23.49 23.30
N PHE A 191 14.11 24.76 23.25
CA PHE A 191 14.85 25.30 22.10
C PHE A 191 16.33 24.91 22.11
N ALA A 192 16.91 24.62 23.28
CA ALA A 192 18.29 24.16 23.39
C ALA A 192 18.45 22.67 23.03
N LYS A 193 17.34 21.91 23.00
CA LYS A 193 17.31 20.47 22.72
C LYS A 193 17.08 20.11 21.24
N LEU A 194 16.83 21.08 20.36
CA LEU A 194 16.55 20.80 18.94
C LEU A 194 17.81 20.89 18.06
N HIS A 195 18.74 19.94 18.23
CA HIS A 195 19.53 19.48 17.08
C HIS A 195 18.81 18.24 16.53
N PRO A 196 18.15 18.32 15.37
CA PRO A 196 17.53 17.15 14.75
C PRO A 196 18.64 16.18 14.34
N GLY A 197 18.91 15.18 15.18
CA GLY A 197 19.95 14.17 14.94
C GLY A 197 20.82 13.80 16.15
N VAL A 198 20.61 14.39 17.33
CA VAL A 198 21.16 13.85 18.58
C VAL A 198 20.00 13.19 19.31
N ASP A 199 19.90 11.87 19.18
CA ASP A 199 18.94 11.08 19.96
C ASP A 199 19.36 11.18 21.44
N ASP A 200 18.40 11.43 22.33
CA ASP A 200 18.59 11.56 23.79
C ASP A 200 19.07 10.22 24.44
N ASP A 201 19.27 9.18 23.63
CA ASP A 201 19.46 7.78 24.03
C ASP A 201 20.84 7.21 23.67
N GLU A 202 21.73 8.01 23.06
CA GLU A 202 23.13 7.58 22.82
C GLU A 202 23.93 7.76 24.11
N ASP A 203 23.73 6.81 25.03
CA ASP A 203 24.51 6.66 26.25
C ASP A 203 26.00 6.67 25.91
N LEU A 204 26.69 7.62 26.52
CA LEU A 204 28.14 7.77 26.51
C LEU A 204 28.74 6.55 27.23
N GLU A 205 28.96 5.44 26.50
CA GLU A 205 29.75 4.31 26.98
C GLU A 205 31.24 4.75 27.09
N ASP A 206 31.76 4.74 28.33
CA ASP A 206 33.18 4.90 28.68
C ASP A 206 34.07 3.77 28.12
#